data_AF-A0A7C5N8J9-F1
#
_entry.id   AF-A0A7C5N8J9-F1
#
_cell.length_a   1.000
_cell.length_b   1.000
_cell.length_c   1.000
_cell.angle_alpha   90.00
_cell.angle_beta   90.00
_cell.angle_gamma   90.00
#
_symmetry.space_group_name_H-M   'P 1'
#
loop_
_entity.id
_entity.type
_entity.pdbx_description
1 polymer ?
#
loop_
_entity_poly.entity_id
_entity_poly.type
_entity_poly.pdbx_seq_one_letter_code
_entity_poly.pdbx_strand_id
1 'polypeptide(L)'
;MPAPSSPAHPHERERRDLAHQALLIVRVLLALVGTMPWWLPLVKGLLGPIGVILDALFIVICHRDPARTLDVLGTAMPVCSRCAGIFSGLALGAALAWPRIPIRVARYALVVAGLIMLADVITQDLGLHPPWHATRLITGLLLGWVASSALVTAIMTERRLSVPRRSSGW
;
A
#
# COMPACT_ATOMS: atom_id res chain seq x y z
N MET A 1 -24.74 -1.52 -38.58
CA MET A 1 -24.20 -0.38 -37.81
C MET A 1 -24.58 -0.59 -36.35
N PRO A 2 -23.64 -0.64 -35.38
CA PRO A 2 -24.01 -0.68 -33.98
C PRO A 2 -24.75 0.62 -33.62
N ALA A 3 -25.91 0.49 -32.96
CA ALA A 3 -26.72 1.64 -32.56
C ALA A 3 -25.90 2.61 -31.68
N PRO A 4 -26.05 3.94 -31.84
CA PRO A 4 -25.38 4.90 -30.97
C PRO A 4 -25.74 4.61 -29.52
N SER A 5 -24.73 4.54 -28.65
CA SER A 5 -24.93 4.32 -27.21
C SER A 5 -25.89 5.38 -26.68
N SER A 6 -27.06 4.94 -26.20
CA SER A 6 -28.01 5.79 -25.49
C SER A 6 -27.26 6.54 -24.37
N PRO A 7 -27.42 7.87 -24.24
CA PRO A 7 -26.71 8.63 -23.22
C PRO A 7 -27.10 8.08 -21.84
N ALA A 8 -26.12 7.59 -21.08
CA ALA A 8 -26.33 7.13 -19.70
C ALA A 8 -27.20 8.14 -18.93
N HIS A 9 -28.14 7.68 -18.10
CA HIS A 9 -28.96 8.60 -17.30
C HIS A 9 -28.03 9.46 -16.41
N PRO A 10 -28.37 10.73 -16.13
CA PRO A 10 -27.53 11.64 -15.34
C PRO A 10 -27.00 11.02 -14.03
N HIS A 11 -27.85 10.29 -13.31
CA HIS A 11 -27.49 9.57 -12.08
C HIS A 11 -26.45 8.45 -12.28
N GLU A 12 -26.42 7.80 -13.44
CA GLU A 12 -25.44 6.74 -13.72
C GLU A 12 -24.06 7.32 -14.06
N ARG A 13 -24.01 8.49 -14.71
CA ARG A 13 -22.75 9.25 -14.88
C ARG A 13 -22.19 9.69 -13.53
N GLU A 14 -23.01 10.33 -12.70
CA GLU A 14 -22.62 10.82 -11.38
C GLU A 14 -22.06 9.70 -10.48
N ARG A 15 -22.72 8.53 -10.42
CA ARG A 15 -22.22 7.37 -9.66
C ARG A 15 -20.87 6.84 -10.17
N ARG A 16 -20.64 6.86 -11.49
CA ARG A 16 -19.37 6.42 -12.09
C ARG A 16 -18.24 7.40 -11.77
N ASP A 17 -18.53 8.69 -11.77
CA ASP A 17 -17.56 9.75 -11.46
C ASP A 17 -17.18 9.73 -9.98
N LEU A 18 -18.17 9.67 -9.07
CA LEU A 18 -17.96 9.52 -7.63
C LEU A 18 -17.14 8.28 -7.30
N ALA A 19 -17.47 7.16 -7.94
CA ALA A 19 -16.64 5.97 -7.83
C ALA A 19 -15.22 6.35 -8.26
N HIS A 20 -14.98 6.74 -9.53
CA HIS A 20 -13.64 7.07 -10.06
C HIS A 20 -12.80 7.94 -9.11
N GLN A 21 -13.39 9.01 -8.61
CA GLN A 21 -12.78 9.88 -7.59
C GLN A 21 -12.38 9.09 -6.33
N ALA A 22 -13.24 8.25 -5.77
CA ALA A 22 -12.92 7.44 -4.59
C ALA A 22 -11.70 6.50 -4.81
N LEU A 23 -11.54 5.87 -5.97
CA LEU A 23 -10.34 5.03 -6.23
C LEU A 23 -9.08 5.87 -6.38
N LEU A 24 -9.18 7.02 -7.04
CA LEU A 24 -8.06 7.95 -7.14
C LEU A 24 -7.64 8.42 -5.75
N ILE A 25 -8.60 8.82 -4.91
CA ILE A 25 -8.37 9.21 -3.52
C ILE A 25 -7.68 8.07 -2.76
N VAL A 26 -8.20 6.84 -2.83
CA VAL A 26 -7.58 5.68 -2.15
C VAL A 26 -6.14 5.46 -2.62
N ARG A 27 -5.88 5.51 -3.94
CA ARG A 27 -4.52 5.34 -4.47
C ARG A 27 -3.58 6.44 -4.01
N VAL A 28 -4.03 7.69 -4.05
CA VAL A 28 -3.24 8.85 -3.60
C VAL A 28 -2.95 8.75 -2.11
N LEU A 29 -3.94 8.44 -1.27
CA LEU A 29 -3.75 8.26 0.16
C LEU A 29 -2.75 7.14 0.46
N LEU A 30 -2.86 5.98 -0.19
CA LEU A 30 -1.92 4.88 -0.02
C LEU A 30 -0.51 5.25 -0.49
N ALA A 31 -0.37 5.99 -1.59
CA ALA A 31 0.93 6.46 -2.08
C ALA A 31 1.56 7.49 -1.14
N LEU A 32 0.77 8.45 -0.63
CA LEU A 32 1.24 9.45 0.33
C LEU A 32 1.70 8.80 1.63
N VAL A 33 0.86 7.95 2.23
CA VAL A 33 1.19 7.19 3.44
C VAL A 33 2.38 6.26 3.19
N GLY A 34 2.41 5.55 2.07
CA GLY A 34 3.47 4.61 1.71
C GLY A 34 4.84 5.26 1.43
N THR A 35 4.85 6.49 0.94
CA THR A 35 6.10 7.23 0.68
C THR A 35 6.53 8.10 1.85
N MET A 36 5.64 8.40 2.79
CA MET A 36 5.89 9.26 3.96
C MET A 36 7.20 8.97 4.69
N PRO A 37 7.53 7.70 5.04
CA PRO A 37 8.75 7.42 5.79
C PRO A 37 10.04 7.76 5.03
N TRP A 38 10.00 7.80 3.70
CA TRP A 38 11.17 7.98 2.85
C TRP A 38 11.57 9.44 2.66
N TRP A 39 10.59 10.33 2.57
CA TRP A 39 10.86 11.77 2.42
C TRP A 39 10.90 12.50 3.76
N LEU A 40 10.28 11.98 4.83
CA LEU A 40 10.27 12.65 6.13
C LEU A 40 11.67 12.93 6.69
N PRO A 41 12.65 12.01 6.67
CA PRO A 41 14.02 12.29 7.12
C PRO A 41 14.67 13.48 6.40
N LEU A 42 14.33 13.69 5.13
CA LEU A 42 14.91 14.73 4.28
C LEU A 42 14.34 16.13 4.58
N VAL A 43 13.07 16.21 4.95
CA VAL A 43 12.36 17.49 5.13
C VAL A 43 12.03 17.81 6.58
N LYS A 44 12.29 16.88 7.52
CA LYS A 44 11.96 17.05 8.94
C LYS A 44 12.47 18.37 9.51
N GLY A 45 13.72 18.75 9.18
CA GLY A 45 14.31 20.02 9.59
C GLY A 45 13.58 21.24 9.03
N LEU A 46 13.16 21.18 7.76
CA LEU A 46 12.41 22.26 7.09
C LEU A 46 11.00 22.42 7.68
N LEU A 47 10.35 21.34 8.09
CA LEU A 47 9.01 21.35 8.67
C LEU A 47 8.98 21.80 10.14
N GLY A 48 10.14 21.93 10.80
CA GLY A 48 10.24 22.34 12.19
C GLY A 48 9.38 21.47 13.13
N PRO A 49 8.53 22.06 13.99
CA PRO A 49 7.68 21.31 14.92
C PRO A 49 6.75 20.29 14.24
N ILE A 50 6.25 20.61 13.04
CA ILE A 50 5.37 19.70 12.28
C ILE A 50 6.13 18.43 11.91
N GLY A 51 7.39 18.55 11.48
CA GLY A 51 8.23 17.41 11.15
C GLY A 51 8.47 16.49 12.35
N VAL A 52 8.64 17.06 13.54
CA VAL A 52 8.78 16.30 14.80
C VAL A 52 7.50 15.56 15.16
N ILE A 53 6.34 16.21 15.00
CA ILE A 53 5.03 15.57 15.26
C ILE A 53 4.80 14.43 14.29
N LEU A 54 4.98 14.66 12.99
CA LEU A 54 4.82 13.63 11.95
C LEU A 54 5.76 12.45 12.18
N ASP A 55 6.99 12.72 12.61
CA ASP A 55 7.92 11.68 13.02
C ASP A 55 7.36 10.91 14.21
N ALA A 56 6.97 11.58 15.30
CA ALA A 56 6.48 10.93 16.52
C ALA A 56 5.26 10.00 16.29
N LEU A 57 4.40 10.28 15.31
CA LEU A 57 3.26 9.41 14.98
C LEU A 57 3.67 7.96 14.66
N PHE A 58 4.87 7.74 14.11
CA PHE A 58 5.34 6.40 13.78
C PHE A 58 5.79 5.56 14.99
N ILE A 59 5.94 6.16 16.18
CA ILE A 59 6.30 5.41 17.41
C ILE A 59 5.20 4.39 17.77
N VAL A 60 3.93 4.72 17.47
CA VAL A 60 2.79 3.83 17.71
C VAL A 60 2.83 2.59 16.80
N ILE A 61 3.52 2.68 15.66
CA ILE A 61 3.56 1.65 14.62
C ILE A 61 4.88 0.86 14.67
N CYS A 62 5.96 1.48 15.14
CA CYS A 62 7.31 0.93 15.06
C CYS A 62 8.12 1.24 16.32
N HIS A 63 8.82 0.23 16.85
CA HIS A 63 9.68 0.32 18.03
C HIS A 63 11.00 1.09 17.82
N ARG A 64 11.39 1.35 16.56
CA ARG A 64 12.57 2.16 16.17
C ARG A 64 13.89 1.72 16.82
N ASP A 65 14.17 0.43 16.81
CA ASP A 65 15.48 -0.08 17.22
C ASP A 65 16.56 0.50 16.28
N PRO A 66 17.58 1.22 16.79
CA PRO A 66 18.66 1.77 15.98
C PRO A 66 19.37 0.72 15.14
N ALA A 67 19.54 -0.50 15.65
CA ALA A 67 20.19 -1.60 14.92
C ALA A 67 19.37 -2.10 13.72
N ARG A 68 18.08 -1.73 13.65
CA ARG A 68 17.12 -2.19 12.63
C ARG A 68 16.63 -1.05 11.72
N THR A 69 17.07 0.18 11.98
CA THR A 69 16.59 1.41 11.34
C THR A 69 17.56 1.85 10.26
N LEU A 70 17.04 2.27 9.11
CA LEU A 70 17.85 2.80 8.02
C LEU A 70 18.22 4.24 8.30
N ASP A 71 19.40 4.64 7.84
CA ASP A 71 19.84 6.02 7.81
C ASP A 71 19.66 6.59 6.40
N VAL A 72 19.08 7.80 6.32
CA VAL A 72 18.91 8.56 5.09
C VAL A 72 19.63 9.89 5.26
N LEU A 73 20.80 10.01 4.63
CA LEU A 73 21.66 11.20 4.66
C LEU A 73 22.00 11.67 6.09
N GLY A 74 22.35 10.75 6.98
CA GLY A 74 22.68 11.03 8.38
C GLY A 74 21.47 11.22 9.30
N THR A 75 20.25 11.01 8.79
CA THR A 75 19.02 11.05 9.58
C THR A 75 18.37 9.67 9.61
N ALA A 76 18.20 9.10 10.80
CA ALA A 76 17.47 7.85 10.98
C ALA A 76 16.02 7.97 10.47
N MET A 77 15.57 6.96 9.74
CA MET A 77 14.18 6.86 9.31
C MET A 77 13.22 6.84 10.50
N PRO A 78 11.98 7.34 10.35
CA PRO A 78 10.98 7.31 11.42
C PRO A 78 10.45 5.89 11.72
N VAL A 79 10.90 4.88 10.97
CA VAL A 79 10.49 3.48 11.07
C VAL A 79 11.69 2.56 10.78
N CYS A 80 11.62 1.30 11.23
CA CYS A 80 12.64 0.30 10.92
C CYS A 80 12.57 -0.11 9.44
N SER A 81 13.66 -0.71 8.93
CA SER A 81 13.78 -1.24 7.56
C SER A 81 12.61 -2.13 7.11
N ARG A 82 12.02 -2.93 8.01
CA ARG A 82 10.85 -3.78 7.68
C ARG A 82 9.59 -2.96 7.43
N CYS A 83 9.30 -2.02 8.32
CA CYS A 83 8.18 -1.10 8.16
C CYS A 83 8.37 -0.22 6.92
N ALA A 84 9.59 0.27 6.66
CA ALA A 84 9.92 0.97 5.43
C ALA A 84 9.56 0.14 4.19
N GLY A 85 9.86 -1.17 4.21
CA GLY A 85 9.42 -2.12 3.21
C GLY A 85 7.90 -2.17 3.05
N ILE A 86 7.15 -2.34 4.14
CA ILE A 86 5.67 -2.36 4.12
C ILE A 86 5.12 -1.09 3.49
N PHE A 87 5.61 0.09 3.89
CA PHE A 87 5.18 1.37 3.33
C PHE A 87 5.52 1.49 1.84
N SER A 88 6.72 1.07 1.42
CA SER A 88 7.09 0.98 0.00
C SER A 88 6.17 0.05 -0.79
N GLY A 89 5.86 -1.12 -0.24
CA GLY A 89 4.93 -2.07 -0.83
C GLY A 89 3.52 -1.50 -0.98
N LEU A 90 3.02 -0.80 0.05
CA LEU A 90 1.72 -0.13 -0.01
C LEU A 90 1.67 0.86 -1.18
N ALA A 91 2.68 1.74 -1.30
CA ALA A 91 2.78 2.70 -2.39
C ALA A 91 2.86 2.00 -3.76
N LEU A 92 3.68 0.96 -3.89
CA LEU A 92 3.90 0.24 -5.14
C LEU A 92 2.64 -0.50 -5.60
N GLY A 93 1.98 -1.24 -4.71
CA GLY A 93 0.74 -1.93 -5.05
C GLY A 93 -0.43 -0.98 -5.30
N ALA A 94 -0.45 0.19 -4.66
CA ALA A 94 -1.43 1.25 -4.97
C ALA A 94 -1.25 1.83 -6.38
N ALA A 95 0.01 2.05 -6.78
CA ALA A 95 0.36 2.58 -8.09
C ALA A 95 0.11 1.55 -9.21
N LEU A 96 0.57 0.31 -9.03
CA LEU A 96 0.53 -0.71 -10.08
C LEU A 96 -0.79 -1.47 -10.15
N ALA A 97 -1.44 -1.71 -9.00
CA ALA A 97 -2.61 -2.58 -8.89
C ALA A 97 -2.41 -3.93 -9.62
N TRP A 98 -1.23 -4.53 -9.46
CA TRP A 98 -0.79 -5.75 -10.13
C TRP A 98 -0.13 -6.68 -9.12
N PRO A 99 -0.30 -8.02 -9.19
CA PRO A 99 -1.16 -8.73 -10.13
C PRO A 99 -2.64 -8.57 -9.75
N ARG A 100 -3.50 -8.51 -10.78
CA ARG A 100 -4.97 -8.48 -10.59
C ARG A 100 -5.48 -9.89 -10.40
N ILE A 101 -5.35 -10.39 -9.17
CA ILE A 101 -5.77 -11.74 -8.80
C ILE A 101 -7.14 -11.74 -8.13
N PRO A 102 -7.90 -12.86 -8.22
CA PRO A 102 -9.16 -13.00 -7.49
C PRO A 102 -8.96 -12.83 -5.99
N ILE A 103 -9.93 -12.24 -5.28
CA ILE A 103 -9.83 -11.96 -3.84
C ILE A 103 -9.49 -13.22 -3.01
N ARG A 104 -9.95 -14.39 -3.43
CA ARG A 104 -9.59 -15.68 -2.79
C ARG A 104 -8.08 -15.94 -2.88
N VAL A 105 -7.47 -15.74 -4.05
CA VAL A 105 -6.03 -15.90 -4.26
C VAL A 105 -5.25 -14.81 -3.53
N ALA A 106 -5.76 -13.57 -3.53
CA ALA A 106 -5.16 -12.46 -2.79
C ALA A 106 -5.08 -12.72 -1.28
N ARG A 107 -6.12 -13.33 -0.69
CA ARG A 107 -6.11 -13.75 0.72
C ARG A 107 -5.00 -14.76 1.01
N TYR A 108 -4.84 -15.78 0.16
CA TYR A 108 -3.74 -16.74 0.33
C TYR A 108 -2.37 -16.09 0.15
N ALA A 109 -2.21 -15.22 -0.86
CA ALA A 109 -0.97 -14.48 -1.07
C ALA A 109 -0.63 -13.60 0.14
N LEU A 110 -1.63 -12.97 0.77
CA LEU A 110 -1.44 -12.16 1.97
C LEU A 110 -0.99 -13.01 3.16
N VAL A 111 -1.61 -14.18 3.37
CA VAL A 111 -1.20 -15.12 4.41
C VAL A 111 0.23 -15.59 4.18
N VAL A 112 0.58 -15.99 2.95
CA VAL A 112 1.94 -16.44 2.60
C VAL A 112 2.96 -15.32 2.82
N ALA A 113 2.69 -14.10 2.35
CA ALA A 113 3.56 -12.95 2.57
C ALA A 113 3.74 -12.64 4.07
N GLY A 114 2.65 -12.74 4.84
CA GLY A 114 2.68 -12.59 6.29
C GLY A 114 3.51 -13.66 6.98
N LEU A 115 3.39 -14.93 6.56
CA LEU A 115 4.18 -16.04 7.09
C LEU A 115 5.67 -15.90 6.75
N ILE A 116 6.01 -15.46 5.54
CA ILE A 116 7.40 -15.18 5.13
C ILE A 116 7.99 -14.08 6.02
N MET A 117 7.26 -12.98 6.22
CA MET A 117 7.72 -11.90 7.09
C MET A 117 7.80 -12.34 8.55
N LEU A 118 6.86 -13.15 9.02
CA LEU A 118 6.86 -13.70 10.38
C LEU A 118 8.06 -14.63 10.60
N ALA A 119 8.40 -15.47 9.61
CA ALA A 119 9.61 -16.29 9.68
C ALA A 119 10.86 -15.40 9.82
N ASP A 120 10.99 -14.34 9.00
CA ASP A 120 12.06 -13.35 9.10
C ASP A 120 12.05 -12.56 10.43
N VAL A 121 10.91 -12.41 11.11
CA VAL A 121 10.87 -11.90 12.50
C VAL A 121 11.49 -12.91 13.45
N ILE A 122 10.99 -14.14 13.43
CA ILE A 122 11.33 -15.18 14.40
C ILE A 122 12.80 -15.57 14.27
N THR A 123 13.30 -15.81 13.06
CA THR A 123 14.70 -16.20 12.85
C THR A 123 15.67 -15.13 13.32
N GLN A 124 15.32 -13.85 13.11
CA GLN A 124 16.12 -12.74 13.58
C GLN A 124 16.06 -12.59 15.10
N ASP A 125 14.87 -12.70 15.71
CA ASP A 125 14.70 -12.53 17.16
C ASP A 125 15.28 -13.73 17.96
N LEU A 126 15.39 -14.90 17.34
CA LEU A 126 16.16 -16.04 17.85
C LEU A 126 17.69 -15.87 17.70
N GLY A 127 18.15 -14.78 17.06
CA GLY A 127 19.57 -14.51 16.86
C GLY A 127 20.25 -15.41 15.83
N LEU A 128 19.48 -16.08 14.95
CA LEU A 128 20.04 -16.99 13.94
C LEU A 128 20.84 -16.24 12.86
N HIS A 129 20.57 -14.95 12.68
CA HIS A 129 21.30 -14.06 11.78
C HIS A 129 21.16 -12.60 12.23
N PRO A 130 22.08 -11.71 11.82
CA PRO A 130 21.97 -10.28 12.10
C PRO A 130 20.79 -9.62 11.34
N PRO A 131 20.40 -8.39 11.70
CA PRO A 131 19.26 -7.69 11.08
C PRO A 131 19.58 -7.21 9.67
N TRP A 132 19.59 -8.12 8.70
CA TRP A 132 19.83 -7.80 7.30
C TRP A 132 18.72 -6.89 6.76
N HIS A 133 19.06 -5.61 6.54
CA HIS A 133 18.09 -4.63 6.06
C HIS A 133 17.44 -5.03 4.73
N ALA A 134 18.16 -5.71 3.85
CA ALA A 134 17.63 -6.17 2.57
C ALA A 134 16.50 -7.19 2.75
N THR A 135 16.66 -8.21 3.60
CA THR A 135 15.60 -9.21 3.84
C THR A 135 14.39 -8.55 4.49
N ARG A 136 14.64 -7.72 5.51
CA ARG A 136 13.59 -6.96 6.22
C ARG A 136 12.79 -6.08 5.26
N LEU A 137 13.46 -5.36 4.35
CA LEU A 137 12.82 -4.54 3.32
C LEU A 137 11.98 -5.38 2.37
N ILE A 138 12.54 -6.49 1.85
CA ILE A 138 11.87 -7.34 0.86
C ILE A 138 10.63 -8.02 1.46
N THR A 139 10.74 -8.59 2.66
CA THR A 139 9.61 -9.27 3.31
C THR A 139 8.49 -8.29 3.65
N GLY A 140 8.84 -7.09 4.14
CA GLY A 140 7.89 -6.01 4.35
C GLY A 140 7.24 -5.53 3.04
N LEU A 141 8.04 -5.31 2.00
CA LEU A 141 7.56 -4.86 0.68
C LEU A 141 6.59 -5.86 0.06
N LEU A 142 6.88 -7.15 0.16
CA LEU A 142 6.00 -8.20 -0.34
C LEU A 142 4.62 -8.13 0.35
N LEU A 143 4.60 -8.00 1.67
CA LEU A 143 3.34 -7.89 2.43
C LEU A 143 2.55 -6.64 2.05
N GLY A 144 3.21 -5.48 2.03
CA GLY A 144 2.57 -4.20 1.68
C GLY A 144 2.04 -4.19 0.25
N TRP A 145 2.82 -4.72 -0.71
CA TRP A 145 2.44 -4.83 -2.12
C TRP A 145 1.16 -5.63 -2.26
N VAL A 146 1.15 -6.86 -1.72
CA VAL A 146 0.00 -7.77 -1.86
C VAL A 146 -1.24 -7.16 -1.23
N ALA A 147 -1.11 -6.54 -0.06
CA ALA A 147 -2.22 -5.89 0.64
C ALA A 147 -2.85 -4.76 -0.18
N SER A 148 -2.05 -3.79 -0.66
CA SER A 148 -2.59 -2.65 -1.42
C SER A 148 -3.08 -3.05 -2.81
N SER A 149 -2.40 -3.99 -3.48
CA SER A 149 -2.84 -4.51 -4.77
C SER A 149 -4.18 -5.24 -4.66
N ALA A 150 -4.38 -6.02 -3.59
CA ALA A 150 -5.63 -6.70 -3.31
C ALA A 150 -6.77 -5.71 -3.05
N LEU A 151 -6.53 -4.69 -2.21
CA LEU A 151 -7.51 -3.64 -1.90
C LEU A 151 -7.92 -2.88 -3.16
N VAL A 152 -6.95 -2.41 -3.94
CA VAL A 152 -7.21 -1.66 -5.18
C VAL A 152 -7.94 -2.53 -6.19
N THR A 153 -7.56 -3.81 -6.32
CA THR A 153 -8.24 -4.74 -7.24
C THR A 153 -9.67 -5.04 -6.79
N ALA A 154 -9.94 -5.16 -5.48
CA ALA A 154 -11.27 -5.35 -4.93
C ALA A 154 -12.19 -4.17 -5.27
N ILE A 155 -11.74 -2.93 -5.01
CA ILE A 155 -12.47 -1.70 -5.36
C ILE A 155 -12.70 -1.63 -6.88
N MET A 156 -11.71 -2.01 -7.69
CA MET A 156 -11.85 -2.07 -9.15
C MET A 156 -12.87 -3.11 -9.62
N THR A 157 -13.00 -4.22 -8.90
CA THR A 157 -13.89 -5.33 -9.27
C THR A 157 -15.35 -5.03 -8.90
N GLU A 158 -15.60 -4.46 -7.72
CA GLU A 158 -16.94 -4.00 -7.29
C GLU A 158 -17.53 -2.97 -8.27
N ARG A 159 -16.69 -2.12 -8.86
CA ARG A 159 -17.11 -1.21 -9.94
C ARG A 159 -17.58 -1.92 -11.19
N ARG A 160 -16.90 -3.01 -11.59
CA ARG A 160 -17.28 -3.77 -12.79
C ARG A 160 -18.64 -4.44 -12.60
N LEU A 161 -18.97 -4.86 -11.38
CA LEU A 161 -20.25 -5.48 -11.06
C LEU A 161 -21.39 -4.46 -10.91
N SER A 162 -21.08 -3.24 -10.48
CA SER A 162 -22.05 -2.15 -10.30
C SER A 162 -22.58 -1.54 -11.61
N VAL A 163 -21.96 -1.83 -12.77
CA VAL A 163 -22.44 -1.39 -14.09
C VAL A 163 -23.38 -2.46 -14.65
N PRO A 164 -24.68 -2.18 -14.85
CA PRO A 164 -25.62 -3.16 -15.38
C PRO A 164 -25.13 -3.69 -16.73
N ARG A 165 -24.93 -5.00 -16.82
CA ARG A 165 -24.64 -5.65 -18.09
C ARG A 165 -25.93 -5.57 -18.91
N ARG A 166 -25.99 -4.64 -19.87
CA ARG A 166 -27.13 -4.51 -20.79
C ARG A 166 -27.31 -5.87 -21.46
N SER A 167 -28.31 -6.63 -21.04
CA SER A 167 -28.73 -7.82 -21.77
C SER A 167 -29.19 -7.31 -23.13
N SER A 168 -28.40 -7.58 -24.18
CA SER A 168 -28.90 -7.50 -25.54
C SER A 168 -30.00 -8.55 -25.64
N GLY A 169 -31.23 -8.14 -25.33
CA GLY A 169 -32.42 -8.89 -25.66
C GLY A 169 -32.43 -9.00 -27.18
N TRP A 170 -32.37 -10.25 -27.65
CA TRP A 170 -32.81 -10.61 -28.98
C TRP A 170 -34.33 -10.59 -29.01
#